data_AF-A0A9Q0K0C8-F1
#
_entry.id   AF-A0A9Q0K0C8-F1
#
_cell.length_a   1.000
_cell.length_b   1.000
_cell.length_c   1.000
_cell.angle_alpha   90.00
_cell.angle_beta   90.00
_cell.angle_gamma   90.00
#
_symmetry.space_group_name_H-M   'P 1'
#
loop_
_entity.id
_entity.type
_entity.pdbx_description
1 polymer ?
#
loop_
_entity_poly.entity_id
_entity_poly.type
_entity_poly.pdbx_seq_one_letter_code
_entity_poly.pdbx_strand_id
1 'polypeptide(L)'
;MHPMLSVIQALEAEVRQTTQSLLSQLIQKLQSNIELPECLRIIGYLRHIYSESELRLQFLRCREAWLDGILVDMDQRNVYGYLKEMVNRRRGHLINAVNQYRALFSDDKSESEENYDSGLLFSWAMHQIISQLKTVRIVLPKITEGGSLSNILEQCMYCAVGLGLVGLDFRGLLPSLFEGAVLNLFSMNMSTAVEDFQIVLDSNRWVPLPSVGFPANSATEESQEDVTPPSYLMEHPPLAVFVNGVSAAMNELRPCAPVSLKHMLAQEFGRGLQPVSDSLLRYNANKMLRANESNFSHSVGHLLSLFWSLLPGGAALITDLKSLSDGVSLLLAVSPARELPNPVEHLEEKHASLV
;
A
#
# COMPACT_ATOMS: atom_id res chain seq x y z
N MET A 1 -24.96 47.48 58.76
CA MET A 1 -24.09 46.98 57.68
C MET A 1 -23.00 46.12 58.32
N HIS A 2 -23.23 44.81 58.47
CA HIS A 2 -22.18 43.93 58.99
C HIS A 2 -21.32 43.47 57.81
N PRO A 3 -19.99 43.68 57.87
CA PRO A 3 -19.09 43.14 56.85
C PRO A 3 -19.22 41.62 56.89
N MET A 4 -19.27 41.01 55.71
CA MET A 4 -19.35 39.55 55.53
C MET A 4 -18.49 38.83 56.58
N LEU A 5 -19.14 38.07 57.47
CA LEU A 5 -18.49 37.30 58.53
C LEU A 5 -17.39 36.43 57.90
N SER A 6 -16.17 36.52 58.41
CA SER A 6 -15.01 35.74 57.94
C SER A 6 -15.29 34.24 57.89
N VAL A 7 -16.16 33.75 58.78
CA VAL A 7 -16.63 32.36 58.82
C VAL A 7 -17.46 32.00 57.57
N ILE A 8 -18.35 32.89 57.11
CA ILE A 8 -19.15 32.67 55.89
C ILE A 8 -18.22 32.66 54.67
N GLN A 9 -17.23 33.55 54.62
CA GLN A 9 -16.23 33.58 53.55
C GLN A 9 -15.34 32.33 53.54
N ALA A 10 -14.92 31.85 54.71
CA ALA A 10 -14.15 30.61 54.83
C ALA A 10 -14.96 29.38 54.39
N LEU A 11 -16.24 29.32 54.79
CA LEU A 11 -17.14 28.24 54.40
C LEU A 11 -17.46 28.27 52.89
N GLU A 12 -17.65 29.46 52.31
CA GLU A 12 -17.82 29.61 50.87
C GLU A 12 -16.56 29.14 50.10
N ALA A 13 -15.37 29.46 50.59
CA ALA A 13 -14.11 29.01 49.99
C ALA A 13 -13.96 27.48 50.06
N GLU A 14 -14.29 26.86 51.19
CA GLU A 14 -14.22 25.41 51.39
C GLU A 14 -15.24 24.66 50.51
N VAL A 15 -16.48 25.16 50.41
CA VAL A 15 -17.48 24.61 49.49
C VAL A 15 -16.98 24.71 48.05
N ARG A 16 -16.45 25.87 47.65
CA ARG A 16 -15.91 26.07 46.29
C ARG A 16 -14.78 25.10 45.98
N GLN A 17 -13.84 24.92 46.90
CA GLN A 17 -12.72 23.97 46.73
C GLN A 17 -13.21 22.53 46.62
N THR A 18 -14.19 22.14 47.45
CA THR A 18 -14.77 20.79 47.44
C THR A 18 -15.52 20.52 46.14
N THR A 19 -16.32 21.48 45.66
CA THR A 19 -17.02 21.40 44.37
C THR A 19 -16.04 21.27 43.21
N GLN A 20 -14.95 22.05 43.19
CA GLN A 20 -13.92 21.97 42.15
C GLN A 20 -13.21 20.60 42.12
N SER A 21 -12.90 20.05 43.30
CA SER A 21 -12.32 18.71 43.42
C SER A 21 -13.27 17.63 42.89
N LEU A 22 -14.55 17.67 43.30
CA LEU A 22 -15.56 16.71 42.86
C LEU A 22 -15.81 16.81 41.34
N LEU A 23 -15.89 18.02 40.79
CA LEU A 23 -16.02 18.25 39.36
C LEU A 23 -14.83 17.67 38.59
N SER A 24 -13.60 17.85 39.09
CA SER A 24 -12.40 17.29 38.49
C SER A 24 -12.44 15.75 38.45
N GLN A 25 -12.90 15.11 39.54
CA GLN A 25 -13.07 13.66 39.61
C GLN A 25 -14.14 13.14 38.64
N LEU A 26 -15.26 13.85 38.51
CA LEU A 26 -16.32 13.52 37.54
C LEU A 26 -15.82 13.61 36.09
N ILE A 27 -15.07 14.67 35.77
CA ILE A 27 -14.45 14.84 34.45
C ILE A 27 -13.44 13.71 34.16
N GLN A 28 -12.56 13.39 35.11
CA GLN A 28 -11.62 12.27 34.95
C GLN A 28 -12.35 10.94 34.72
N LYS A 29 -13.46 10.72 35.42
CA LYS A 29 -14.27 9.52 35.22
C LYS A 29 -14.92 9.46 33.83
N LEU A 30 -15.34 10.61 33.28
CA LEU A 30 -15.80 10.70 31.89
C LEU A 30 -14.69 10.45 30.86
N GLN A 31 -13.43 10.71 31.22
CA GLN A 31 -12.23 10.43 30.39
C GLN A 31 -11.77 8.95 30.46
N SER A 32 -12.64 8.04 30.89
CA SER A 32 -12.35 6.61 31.03
C SER A 32 -13.35 5.74 30.29
N ASN A 33 -13.11 4.42 30.29
CA ASN A 33 -14.05 3.45 29.76
C ASN A 33 -15.29 3.35 30.67
N ILE A 34 -16.27 4.20 30.37
CA ILE A 34 -17.49 4.37 31.16
C ILE A 34 -18.71 3.89 30.38
N GLU A 35 -19.58 3.17 31.07
CA GLU A 35 -20.84 2.69 30.53
C GLU A 35 -21.92 3.78 30.51
N LEU A 36 -22.92 3.62 29.64
CA LEU A 36 -23.99 4.61 29.47
C LEU A 36 -24.74 4.97 30.77
N PRO A 37 -25.12 4.03 31.66
CA PRO A 37 -25.85 4.37 32.89
C PRO A 37 -25.04 5.30 33.82
N GLU A 38 -23.75 5.01 33.97
CA GLU A 38 -22.86 5.83 34.78
C GLU A 38 -22.60 7.19 34.10
N CYS A 39 -22.53 7.21 32.78
CA CYS A 39 -22.42 8.44 32.02
C CYS A 39 -23.64 9.36 32.21
N LEU A 40 -24.87 8.80 32.16
CA LEU A 40 -26.11 9.53 32.45
C LEU A 40 -26.10 10.12 33.85
N ARG A 41 -25.64 9.34 34.84
CA ARG A 41 -25.53 9.79 36.24
C ARG A 41 -24.58 10.99 36.36
N ILE A 42 -23.38 10.90 35.78
CA ILE A 42 -22.39 11.99 35.83
C ILE A 42 -22.91 13.23 35.09
N ILE A 43 -23.43 13.06 33.88
CA ILE A 43 -23.99 14.16 33.07
C ILE A 43 -25.17 14.83 33.79
N GLY A 44 -25.99 14.07 34.53
CA GLY A 44 -27.04 14.61 35.40
C GLY A 44 -26.51 15.61 36.43
N TYR A 45 -25.41 15.30 37.13
CA TYR A 45 -24.78 16.25 38.05
C TYR A 45 -24.19 17.46 37.33
N LEU A 46 -23.51 17.23 36.21
CA LEU A 46 -22.85 18.30 35.45
C LEU A 46 -23.85 19.28 34.82
N ARG A 47 -25.08 18.84 34.51
CA ARG A 47 -26.16 19.69 33.99
C ARG A 47 -26.59 20.79 34.96
N HIS A 48 -26.31 20.65 36.26
CA HIS A 48 -26.55 21.72 37.24
C HIS A 48 -25.47 22.80 37.25
N ILE A 49 -24.31 22.53 36.65
CA ILE A 49 -23.12 23.38 36.71
C ILE A 49 -22.85 24.06 35.36
N TYR A 50 -23.07 23.33 34.26
CA TYR A 50 -22.79 23.78 32.90
C TYR A 50 -24.08 24.09 32.15
N SER A 51 -24.00 25.02 31.18
CA SER A 51 -25.03 25.13 30.15
C SER A 51 -25.03 23.90 29.24
N GLU A 52 -26.15 23.66 28.55
CA GLU A 52 -26.32 22.51 27.65
C GLU A 52 -25.24 22.45 26.54
N SER A 53 -24.88 23.61 25.97
CA SER A 53 -23.85 23.71 24.93
C SER A 53 -22.44 23.43 25.48
N GLU A 54 -22.11 23.96 26.66
CA GLU A 54 -20.84 23.68 27.34
C GLU A 54 -20.73 22.21 27.72
N LEU A 55 -21.82 21.60 28.18
CA LEU A 55 -21.87 20.20 28.58
C LEU A 55 -21.63 19.26 27.41
N ARG A 56 -22.25 19.53 26.25
CA ARG A 56 -22.02 18.78 25.00
C ARG A 56 -20.56 18.85 24.56
N LEU A 57 -19.97 20.06 24.57
CA LEU A 57 -18.57 20.25 24.22
C LEU A 57 -17.64 19.55 25.22
N GLN A 58 -17.92 19.68 26.51
CA GLN A 58 -17.12 19.06 27.57
C GLN A 58 -17.16 17.54 27.48
N PHE A 59 -18.33 16.96 27.19
CA PHE A 59 -18.45 15.52 26.96
C PHE A 59 -17.55 15.05 25.81
N LEU A 60 -17.62 15.71 24.65
CA LEU A 60 -16.82 15.35 23.47
C LEU A 60 -15.31 15.51 23.74
N ARG A 61 -14.90 16.55 24.46
CA ARG A 61 -13.51 16.73 24.92
C ARG A 61 -13.05 15.60 25.85
N CYS A 62 -13.91 15.17 26.77
CA CYS A 62 -13.58 14.04 27.63
C CYS A 62 -13.41 12.75 26.84
N ARG A 63 -14.24 12.52 25.81
CA ARG A 63 -14.12 11.36 24.92
C ARG A 63 -12.85 11.42 24.09
N GLU A 64 -12.51 12.58 23.55
CA GLU A 64 -11.25 12.77 22.82
C GLU A 64 -10.03 12.51 23.70
N ALA A 65 -9.99 13.07 24.92
CA ALA A 65 -8.90 12.84 25.87
C ALA A 65 -8.78 11.35 26.27
N TRP A 66 -9.90 10.65 26.41
CA TRP A 66 -9.89 9.21 26.66
C TRP A 66 -9.28 8.43 25.49
N LEU A 67 -9.68 8.77 24.25
CA LEU A 67 -9.12 8.16 23.05
C LEU A 67 -7.61 8.40 22.95
N ASP A 68 -7.17 9.63 23.16
CA ASP A 68 -5.75 9.98 23.10
C ASP A 68 -4.94 9.19 24.15
N GLY A 69 -5.46 9.06 25.38
CA GLY A 69 -4.86 8.22 26.41
C GLY A 69 -4.70 6.76 25.98
N ILE A 70 -5.74 6.16 25.38
CA ILE A 70 -5.70 4.79 24.87
C ILE A 70 -4.60 4.60 23.79
N LEU A 71 -4.37 5.63 22.97
CA LEU A 71 -3.44 5.56 21.84
C LEU A 71 -1.99 5.84 22.25
N VAL A 72 -1.76 6.69 23.26
CA VAL A 72 -0.43 6.96 23.80
C VAL A 72 0.21 5.70 24.40
N ASP A 73 -0.60 4.85 25.03
CA ASP A 73 -0.13 3.61 25.67
C ASP A 73 0.19 2.47 24.68
N MET A 74 -0.04 2.66 23.38
CA MET A 74 0.17 1.60 22.38
C MET A 74 1.66 1.42 22.03
N ASP A 75 2.08 0.16 21.86
CA ASP A 75 3.43 -0.15 21.38
C ASP A 75 3.60 0.27 19.91
N GLN A 76 4.61 1.10 19.66
CA GLN A 76 4.94 1.64 18.34
C GLN A 76 6.11 0.89 17.65
N ARG A 77 6.69 -0.13 18.31
CA ARG A 77 7.81 -0.91 17.74
C ARG A 77 7.41 -1.66 16.48
N ASN A 78 6.23 -2.30 16.52
CA ASN A 78 5.66 -2.99 15.37
C ASN A 78 4.67 -2.07 14.64
N VAL A 79 5.11 -1.51 13.51
CA VAL A 79 4.32 -0.56 12.71
C VAL A 79 3.00 -1.16 12.22
N TYR A 80 3.03 -2.40 11.73
CA TYR A 80 1.83 -3.11 11.28
C TYR A 80 0.85 -3.34 12.43
N GLY A 81 1.36 -3.85 13.56
CA GLY A 81 0.57 -4.09 14.76
C GLY A 81 -0.05 -2.81 15.31
N TYR A 82 0.73 -1.73 15.38
CA TYR A 82 0.28 -0.41 15.80
C TYR A 82 -0.90 0.10 14.96
N LEU A 83 -0.79 0.08 13.62
CA LEU A 83 -1.86 0.56 12.75
C LEU A 83 -3.14 -0.26 12.90
N LYS A 84 -3.01 -1.59 12.95
CA LYS A 84 -4.14 -2.51 13.14
C LYS A 84 -4.88 -2.23 14.46
N GLU A 85 -4.13 -2.13 15.56
CA GLU A 85 -4.71 -1.86 16.89
C GLU A 85 -5.32 -0.46 16.96
N MET A 86 -4.63 0.56 16.42
CA MET A 86 -5.12 1.94 16.38
C MET A 86 -6.49 2.02 15.69
N VAL A 87 -6.64 1.44 14.50
CA VAL A 87 -7.88 1.46 13.71
C VAL A 87 -9.01 0.75 14.48
N ASN A 88 -8.73 -0.39 15.12
CA ASN A 88 -9.72 -1.16 15.86
C ASN A 88 -10.17 -0.45 17.15
N ARG A 89 -9.24 0.13 17.92
CA ARG A 89 -9.56 0.88 19.15
C ARG A 89 -10.35 2.15 18.83
N ARG A 90 -9.94 2.90 17.80
CA ARG A 90 -10.67 4.09 17.33
C ARG A 90 -12.09 3.74 16.90
N ARG A 91 -12.31 2.62 16.19
CA ARG A 91 -13.66 2.15 15.78
C ARG A 91 -14.60 2.02 16.98
N GLY A 92 -14.21 1.21 17.97
CA GLY A 92 -15.04 0.94 19.15
C GLY A 92 -15.30 2.21 19.95
N HIS A 93 -14.26 3.02 20.14
CA HIS A 93 -14.37 4.30 20.84
C HIS A 93 -15.36 5.26 20.17
N LEU A 94 -15.23 5.48 18.86
CA LEU A 94 -16.08 6.43 18.14
C LEU A 94 -17.55 5.99 18.11
N ILE A 95 -17.82 4.70 17.86
CA ILE A 95 -19.19 4.17 17.92
C ILE A 95 -19.79 4.40 19.30
N ASN A 96 -19.04 4.08 20.37
CA ASN A 96 -19.52 4.27 21.73
C ASN A 96 -19.75 5.74 22.06
N ALA A 97 -18.80 6.63 21.75
CA ALA A 97 -18.90 8.06 22.00
C ALA A 97 -20.11 8.69 21.28
N VAL A 98 -20.34 8.33 20.01
CA VAL A 98 -21.48 8.81 19.22
C VAL A 98 -22.80 8.30 19.80
N ASN A 99 -22.88 7.02 20.16
CA ASN A 99 -24.09 6.43 20.74
C ASN A 99 -24.41 7.04 22.10
N GLN A 100 -23.39 7.24 22.94
CA GLN A 100 -23.55 7.90 24.24
C GLN A 100 -23.98 9.36 24.06
N TYR A 101 -23.36 10.12 23.17
CA TYR A 101 -23.78 11.50 22.90
C TYR A 101 -25.24 11.56 22.49
N ARG A 102 -25.66 10.70 21.55
CA ARG A 102 -27.06 10.60 21.13
C ARG A 102 -27.98 10.27 22.31
N ALA A 103 -27.65 9.28 23.13
CA ALA A 103 -28.49 8.93 24.28
C ALA A 103 -28.58 10.05 25.35
N LEU A 104 -27.53 10.86 25.52
CA LEU A 104 -27.47 11.93 26.53
C LEU A 104 -28.19 13.21 26.09
N PHE A 105 -28.17 13.52 24.79
CA PHE A 105 -28.52 14.84 24.26
C PHE A 105 -29.63 14.82 23.18
N SER A 106 -30.19 13.65 22.81
CA SER A 106 -31.24 13.58 21.76
C SER A 106 -32.67 13.87 22.24
N ASP A 107 -32.92 14.02 23.54
CA ASP A 107 -34.27 14.23 24.11
C ASP A 107 -34.76 15.69 24.06
N ASP A 108 -33.95 16.65 23.60
CA ASP A 108 -34.39 18.06 23.40
C ASP A 108 -35.18 18.25 22.10
N LYS A 109 -36.10 17.35 21.78
CA LYS A 109 -37.14 17.59 20.77
C LYS A 109 -38.27 18.43 21.38
N SER A 110 -37.94 19.59 21.93
CA SER A 110 -38.93 20.67 21.97
C SER A 110 -39.12 21.18 20.55
N GLU A 111 -40.36 21.19 20.08
CA GLU A 111 -40.86 21.55 18.75
C GLU A 111 -40.57 23.01 18.30
N SER A 112 -39.39 23.54 18.61
CA SER A 112 -38.89 24.79 18.04
C SER A 112 -37.73 24.48 17.10
N GLU A 113 -38.04 24.58 15.81
CA GLU A 113 -37.21 24.55 14.61
C GLU A 113 -35.98 25.48 14.65
N GLU A 114 -35.06 25.29 15.60
CA GLU A 114 -33.74 25.94 15.60
C GLU A 114 -32.65 25.00 16.13
N ASN A 115 -32.30 23.99 15.33
CA ASN A 115 -30.93 23.50 15.07
C ASN A 115 -29.82 23.67 16.16
N TYR A 116 -30.04 23.26 17.41
CA TYR A 116 -29.07 23.39 18.52
C TYR A 116 -27.92 22.38 18.52
N ASP A 117 -28.01 21.26 17.80
CA ASP A 117 -26.84 20.46 17.46
C ASP A 117 -26.27 21.05 16.18
N SER A 118 -25.50 22.14 16.26
CA SER A 118 -24.96 22.92 15.13
C SER A 118 -23.94 22.13 14.27
N GLY A 119 -24.19 20.84 14.04
CA GLY A 119 -23.25 19.88 13.51
C GLY A 119 -22.09 19.59 14.47
N LEU A 120 -22.20 19.89 15.78
CA LEU A 120 -21.09 19.75 16.73
C LEU A 120 -20.60 18.30 16.79
N LEU A 121 -21.51 17.35 17.00
CA LEU A 121 -21.17 15.91 17.00
C LEU A 121 -20.53 15.49 15.68
N PHE A 122 -21.12 15.91 14.56
CA PHE A 122 -20.63 15.58 13.23
C PHE A 122 -19.23 16.16 12.99
N SER A 123 -19.01 17.43 13.31
CA SER A 123 -17.72 18.11 13.20
C SER A 123 -16.64 17.43 14.05
N TRP A 124 -16.97 17.09 15.30
CA TRP A 124 -16.05 16.34 16.17
C TRP A 124 -15.75 14.96 15.60
N ALA A 125 -16.76 14.22 15.18
CA ALA A 125 -16.57 12.88 14.63
C ALA A 125 -15.74 12.90 13.34
N MET A 126 -16.01 13.86 12.45
CA MET A 126 -15.22 14.07 11.23
C MET A 126 -13.78 14.44 11.54
N HIS A 127 -13.53 15.27 12.56
CA HIS A 127 -12.18 15.57 13.02
C HIS A 127 -11.42 14.28 13.40
N GLN A 128 -12.08 13.35 14.12
CA GLN A 128 -11.48 12.07 14.50
C GLN A 128 -11.16 11.18 13.29
N ILE A 129 -12.05 11.12 12.29
CA ILE A 129 -11.79 10.39 11.04
C ILE A 129 -10.60 10.99 10.29
N ILE A 130 -10.57 12.32 10.13
CA ILE A 130 -9.47 13.02 9.45
C ILE A 130 -8.15 12.77 10.18
N SER A 131 -8.14 12.83 11.52
CA SER A 131 -6.95 12.51 12.32
C SER A 131 -6.48 11.08 12.09
N GLN A 132 -7.40 10.11 12.04
CA GLN A 132 -7.05 8.72 11.75
C GLN A 132 -6.43 8.56 10.36
N LEU A 133 -7.05 9.14 9.33
CA LEU A 133 -6.56 9.05 7.95
C LEU A 133 -5.19 9.73 7.79
N LYS A 134 -4.92 10.82 8.51
CA LYS A 134 -3.59 11.46 8.57
C LYS A 134 -2.54 10.50 9.15
N THR A 135 -2.85 9.83 10.26
CA THR A 135 -1.93 8.85 10.86
C THR A 135 -1.68 7.68 9.92
N VAL A 136 -2.73 7.12 9.29
CA VAL A 136 -2.59 6.07 8.29
C VAL A 136 -1.67 6.54 7.16
N ARG A 137 -1.89 7.72 6.58
CA ARG A 137 -1.06 8.27 5.50
C ARG A 137 0.43 8.38 5.85
N ILE A 138 0.75 8.76 7.09
CA ILE A 138 2.13 8.95 7.55
C ILE A 138 2.83 7.62 7.81
N VAL A 139 2.10 6.63 8.34
CA VAL A 139 2.67 5.38 8.82
C VAL A 139 2.68 4.30 7.73
N LEU A 140 1.72 4.31 6.82
CA LEU A 140 1.54 3.30 5.77
C LEU A 140 2.79 3.10 4.88
N PRO A 141 3.55 4.13 4.47
CA PRO A 141 4.75 3.95 3.65
C PRO A 141 5.89 3.17 4.32
N LYS A 142 5.83 2.96 5.64
CA LYS A 142 6.83 2.19 6.39
C LYS A 142 6.58 0.68 6.34
N ILE A 143 5.48 0.24 5.75
CA ILE A 143 5.15 -1.18 5.58
C ILE A 143 5.67 -1.63 4.22
N THR A 144 6.51 -2.67 4.25
CA THR A 144 7.26 -3.17 3.08
C THR A 144 6.73 -4.50 2.56
N GLU A 145 5.57 -4.95 3.02
CA GLU A 145 4.98 -6.24 2.65
C GLU A 145 3.57 -6.03 2.11
N GLY A 146 3.29 -6.59 0.94
CA GLY A 146 1.99 -6.45 0.28
C GLY A 146 0.85 -7.12 1.04
N GLY A 147 1.11 -8.28 1.64
CA GLY A 147 0.14 -8.96 2.51
C GLY A 147 -0.25 -8.11 3.72
N SER A 148 0.74 -7.43 4.33
CA SER A 148 0.52 -6.51 5.45
C SER A 148 -0.29 -5.28 5.03
N LEU A 149 -0.03 -4.70 3.85
CA LEU A 149 -0.83 -3.61 3.29
C LEU A 149 -2.28 -4.03 3.04
N SER A 150 -2.49 -5.20 2.42
CA SER A 150 -3.82 -5.74 2.14
C SER A 150 -4.62 -5.95 3.44
N ASN A 151 -4.00 -6.57 4.44
CA ASN A 151 -4.62 -6.76 5.75
C ASN A 151 -5.01 -5.42 6.40
N ILE A 152 -4.16 -4.39 6.34
CA ILE A 152 -4.49 -3.08 6.93
C ILE A 152 -5.63 -2.40 6.16
N LEU A 153 -5.69 -2.55 4.83
CA LEU A 153 -6.80 -2.07 4.03
C LEU A 153 -8.11 -2.73 4.45
N GLU A 154 -8.12 -4.05 4.64
CA GLU A 154 -9.29 -4.78 5.15
C GLU A 154 -9.75 -4.27 6.52
N GLN A 155 -8.80 -4.04 7.45
CA GLN A 155 -9.12 -3.48 8.77
C GLN A 155 -9.71 -2.07 8.66
N CYS A 156 -9.18 -1.22 7.78
CA CYS A 156 -9.71 0.12 7.53
C CYS A 156 -11.11 0.07 6.90
N MET A 157 -11.33 -0.83 5.94
CA MET A 157 -12.64 -1.06 5.32
C MET A 157 -13.67 -1.53 6.35
N TYR A 158 -13.31 -2.52 7.17
CA TYR A 158 -14.17 -3.00 8.25
C TYR A 158 -14.49 -1.90 9.27
N CYS A 159 -13.50 -1.09 9.62
CA CYS A 159 -13.69 0.09 10.48
C CYS A 159 -14.67 1.09 9.88
N ALA A 160 -14.50 1.44 8.60
CA ALA A 160 -15.37 2.37 7.89
C ALA A 160 -16.81 1.84 7.76
N VAL A 161 -17.01 0.55 7.52
CA VAL A 161 -18.36 -0.07 7.51
C VAL A 161 -19.01 0.03 8.89
N GLY A 162 -18.29 -0.31 9.96
CA GLY A 162 -18.81 -0.20 11.32
C GLY A 162 -19.19 1.24 11.70
N LEU A 163 -18.39 2.22 11.26
CA LEU A 163 -18.65 3.64 11.47
C LEU A 163 -19.72 4.20 10.52
N GLY A 164 -19.96 3.56 9.38
CA GLY A 164 -21.06 3.87 8.47
C GLY A 164 -22.44 3.76 9.14
N LEU A 165 -22.60 2.84 10.11
CA LEU A 165 -23.84 2.70 10.90
C LEU A 165 -24.16 3.94 11.74
N VAL A 166 -23.16 4.76 12.05
CA VAL A 166 -23.34 6.03 12.76
C VAL A 166 -23.19 7.26 11.85
N GLY A 167 -23.12 7.06 10.52
CA GLY A 167 -23.04 8.13 9.52
C GLY A 167 -21.62 8.61 9.18
N LEU A 168 -20.59 7.81 9.49
CA LEU A 168 -19.17 8.18 9.34
C LEU A 168 -18.43 7.23 8.37
N ASP A 169 -19.00 6.97 7.20
CA ASP A 169 -18.37 6.12 6.18
C ASP A 169 -17.28 6.90 5.42
N PHE A 170 -16.03 6.41 5.48
CA PHE A 170 -14.87 6.99 4.81
C PHE A 170 -14.22 6.05 3.79
N ARG A 171 -14.89 4.98 3.35
CA ARG A 171 -14.31 3.99 2.41
C ARG A 171 -13.81 4.63 1.13
N GLY A 172 -14.52 5.63 0.60
CA GLY A 172 -14.14 6.34 -0.61
C GLY A 172 -12.80 7.09 -0.52
N LEU A 173 -12.29 7.34 0.69
CA LEU A 173 -11.01 8.02 0.91
C LEU A 173 -9.82 7.06 0.98
N LEU A 174 -10.07 5.77 1.23
CA LEU A 174 -9.03 4.77 1.44
C LEU A 174 -8.17 4.50 0.19
N PRO A 175 -8.72 4.32 -1.03
CA PRO A 175 -7.90 3.97 -2.21
C PRO A 175 -6.71 4.91 -2.41
N SER A 176 -6.93 6.22 -2.36
CA SER A 176 -5.89 7.23 -2.55
C SER A 176 -4.73 7.15 -1.54
N LEU A 177 -4.98 6.61 -0.35
CA LEU A 177 -3.95 6.44 0.69
C LEU A 177 -3.08 5.21 0.41
N PHE A 178 -3.69 4.12 -0.04
CA PHE A 178 -2.99 2.85 -0.28
C PHE A 178 -2.30 2.81 -1.63
N GLU A 179 -2.82 3.51 -2.64
CA GLU A 179 -2.20 3.61 -3.96
C GLU A 179 -0.74 4.08 -3.88
N GLY A 180 -0.48 5.13 -3.08
CA GLY A 180 0.89 5.63 -2.90
C GLY A 180 1.82 4.62 -2.20
N ALA A 181 1.32 3.86 -1.23
CA ALA A 181 2.11 2.84 -0.53
C ALA A 181 2.41 1.64 -1.42
N VAL A 182 1.44 1.18 -2.21
CA VAL A 182 1.59 0.08 -3.18
C VAL A 182 2.60 0.46 -4.27
N LEU A 183 2.51 1.67 -4.80
CA LEU A 183 3.47 2.16 -5.80
C LEU A 183 4.90 2.23 -5.23
N ASN A 184 5.05 2.73 -4.00
CA ASN A 184 6.36 2.81 -3.34
C ASN A 184 6.95 1.41 -3.09
N LEU A 185 6.12 0.46 -2.64
CA LEU A 185 6.54 -0.94 -2.45
C LEU A 185 7.09 -1.54 -3.75
N PHE A 186 6.35 -1.37 -4.85
CA PHE A 186 6.81 -1.88 -6.14
C PHE A 186 8.09 -1.20 -6.61
N SER A 187 8.18 0.13 -6.49
CA SER A 187 9.36 0.90 -6.91
C SER A 187 10.61 0.51 -6.10
N MET A 188 10.47 0.29 -4.78
CA MET A 188 11.55 -0.23 -3.94
C MET A 188 12.01 -1.62 -4.38
N ASN A 189 11.08 -2.57 -4.54
CA ASN A 189 11.42 -3.94 -4.95
C ASN A 189 12.04 -3.98 -6.35
N MET A 190 11.57 -3.12 -7.27
CA MET A 190 12.14 -2.99 -8.61
C MET A 190 13.56 -2.44 -8.55
N SER A 191 13.82 -1.44 -7.71
CA SER A 191 15.16 -0.88 -7.51
C SER A 191 16.12 -1.93 -6.95
N THR A 192 15.70 -2.71 -5.95
CA THR A 192 16.47 -3.84 -5.42
C THR A 192 16.80 -4.87 -6.51
N ALA A 193 15.83 -5.22 -7.36
CA ALA A 193 16.06 -6.17 -8.46
C ALA A 193 17.10 -5.66 -9.47
N VAL A 194 17.10 -4.35 -9.75
CA VAL A 194 18.10 -3.70 -10.62
C VAL A 194 19.49 -3.69 -9.97
N GLU A 195 19.57 -3.36 -8.68
CA GLU A 195 20.82 -3.36 -7.92
C GLU A 195 21.45 -4.76 -7.86
N ASP A 196 20.64 -5.77 -7.51
CA ASP A 196 21.07 -7.17 -7.49
C ASP A 196 21.57 -7.64 -8.86
N PHE A 197 20.87 -7.25 -9.93
CA PHE A 197 21.30 -7.50 -11.30
C PHE A 197 22.69 -6.90 -11.59
N GLN A 198 22.91 -5.64 -11.24
CA GLN A 198 24.18 -4.94 -11.50
C GLN A 198 25.34 -5.59 -10.73
N ILE A 199 25.13 -5.91 -9.46
CA ILE A 199 26.12 -6.60 -8.61
C ILE A 199 26.51 -7.95 -9.23
N VAL A 200 25.52 -8.72 -9.69
CA VAL A 200 25.76 -10.03 -10.31
C VAL A 200 26.42 -9.87 -11.67
N LEU A 201 26.04 -8.86 -12.47
CA LEU A 201 26.65 -8.59 -13.77
C LEU A 201 28.15 -8.28 -13.66
N ASP A 202 28.54 -7.46 -12.67
CA ASP A 202 29.94 -7.06 -12.47
C ASP A 202 30.83 -8.20 -11.96
N SER A 203 30.26 -9.08 -11.12
CA SER A 203 30.98 -10.21 -10.51
C SER A 203 30.97 -11.49 -11.36
N ASN A 204 30.03 -11.61 -12.31
CA ASN A 204 29.85 -12.83 -13.09
C ASN A 204 31.01 -13.06 -14.07
N ARG A 205 31.56 -14.28 -14.04
CA ARG A 205 32.53 -14.78 -15.01
C ARG A 205 31.80 -15.67 -16.00
N TRP A 206 31.71 -15.20 -17.24
CA TRP A 206 31.09 -15.93 -18.34
C TRP A 206 31.99 -17.11 -18.71
N VAL A 207 31.71 -18.27 -18.13
CA VAL A 207 32.36 -19.53 -18.47
C VAL A 207 31.43 -20.27 -19.43
N PRO A 208 31.90 -20.71 -20.62
CA PRO A 208 31.10 -21.56 -21.47
C PRO A 208 30.73 -22.82 -20.69
N LEU A 209 29.44 -23.02 -20.43
CA LEU A 209 28.96 -24.28 -19.87
C LEU A 209 29.25 -25.38 -20.90
N PRO A 210 29.70 -26.58 -20.48
CA PRO A 210 29.70 -27.74 -21.36
C PRO A 210 28.28 -27.92 -21.89
N SER A 211 28.11 -28.29 -23.16
CA SER A 211 26.80 -28.59 -23.74
C SER A 211 26.15 -29.74 -22.95
N VAL A 212 25.40 -29.40 -21.90
CA VAL A 212 24.52 -30.35 -21.22
C VAL A 212 23.40 -30.62 -22.20
N GLY A 213 23.23 -31.89 -22.56
CA GLY A 213 22.42 -32.38 -23.70
C GLY A 213 20.91 -32.14 -23.61
N PHE A 214 20.49 -30.89 -23.45
CA PHE A 214 19.15 -30.46 -23.76
C PHE A 214 19.13 -30.02 -25.23
N PRO A 215 18.35 -30.68 -26.10
CA PRO A 215 18.31 -30.34 -27.51
C PRO A 215 17.75 -28.91 -27.65
N ALA A 216 18.55 -28.00 -28.19
CA ALA A 216 18.18 -26.61 -28.49
C ALA A 216 17.16 -26.46 -29.66
N ASN A 217 16.52 -27.56 -30.07
CA ASN A 217 15.66 -27.64 -31.25
C ASN A 217 14.20 -27.94 -30.92
N SER A 218 13.66 -27.35 -29.85
CA SER A 218 12.21 -27.29 -29.61
C SER A 218 11.75 -25.84 -29.46
N ALA A 219 12.17 -24.97 -30.39
CA ALA A 219 11.66 -23.61 -30.53
C ALA A 219 10.43 -23.52 -31.46
N THR A 220 9.84 -24.67 -31.82
CA THR A 220 8.63 -24.75 -32.62
C THR A 220 7.68 -25.74 -31.98
N GLU A 221 6.94 -25.27 -31.00
CA GLU A 221 5.55 -25.60 -30.66
C GLU A 221 5.27 -25.01 -29.27
N GLU A 222 5.03 -23.70 -29.23
CA GLU A 222 4.45 -23.05 -28.06
C GLU A 222 2.99 -23.50 -27.89
N SER A 223 2.79 -24.62 -27.21
CA SER A 223 1.53 -24.83 -26.50
C SER A 223 1.50 -23.83 -25.34
N GLN A 224 0.63 -22.83 -25.47
CA GLN A 224 0.24 -21.90 -24.40
C GLN A 224 -0.01 -22.69 -23.11
N GLU A 225 0.54 -22.21 -21.97
CA GLU A 225 0.33 -22.65 -20.57
C GLU A 225 1.50 -23.32 -19.84
N ASP A 226 2.69 -23.47 -20.41
CA ASP A 226 3.84 -23.96 -19.62
C ASP A 226 4.63 -22.80 -18.98
N VAL A 227 4.42 -22.58 -17.67
CA VAL A 227 5.13 -21.60 -16.81
C VAL A 227 6.51 -22.13 -16.38
N THR A 228 7.15 -22.97 -17.20
CA THR A 228 8.48 -23.49 -16.89
C THR A 228 9.53 -22.42 -17.23
N PRO A 229 10.49 -22.13 -16.32
CA PRO A 229 11.52 -21.14 -16.60
C PRO A 229 12.34 -21.61 -17.81
N PRO A 230 12.49 -20.78 -18.85
CA PRO A 230 13.17 -21.22 -20.04
C PRO A 230 14.62 -21.63 -19.79
N SER A 231 15.05 -22.76 -20.36
CA SER A 231 16.39 -23.34 -20.15
C SER A 231 17.53 -22.38 -20.50
N TYR A 232 17.31 -21.45 -21.42
CA TYR A 232 18.27 -20.40 -21.80
C TYR A 232 18.54 -19.35 -20.71
N LEU A 233 17.66 -19.18 -19.72
CA LEU A 233 17.94 -18.31 -18.55
C LEU A 233 19.05 -18.88 -17.66
N MET A 234 19.27 -20.19 -17.66
CA MET A 234 20.35 -20.83 -16.89
C MET A 234 21.74 -20.44 -17.42
N GLU A 235 21.83 -20.06 -18.70
CA GLU A 235 23.07 -19.58 -19.32
C GLU A 235 23.38 -18.13 -18.93
N HIS A 236 22.45 -17.44 -18.29
CA HIS A 236 22.47 -15.99 -18.07
C HIS A 236 22.12 -15.61 -16.60
N PRO A 237 23.01 -15.89 -15.63
CA PRO A 237 22.74 -15.69 -14.21
C PRO A 237 22.29 -14.28 -13.80
N PRO A 238 22.87 -13.17 -14.30
CA PRO A 238 22.42 -11.82 -13.95
C PRO A 238 20.95 -11.62 -14.34
N LEU A 239 20.57 -12.05 -15.54
CA LEU A 239 19.21 -11.89 -16.05
C LEU A 239 18.20 -12.74 -15.27
N ALA A 240 18.60 -13.94 -14.86
CA ALA A 240 17.77 -14.78 -13.99
C ALA A 240 17.51 -14.11 -12.62
N VAL A 241 18.53 -13.49 -12.02
CA VAL A 241 18.38 -12.74 -10.76
C VAL A 241 17.40 -11.58 -10.92
N PHE A 242 17.53 -10.80 -12.00
CA PHE A 242 16.62 -9.70 -12.30
C PHE A 242 15.16 -10.18 -12.46
N VAL A 243 14.95 -11.20 -13.29
CA VAL A 243 13.62 -11.79 -13.57
C VAL A 243 12.96 -12.32 -12.29
N ASN A 244 13.74 -12.96 -11.42
CA ASN A 244 13.26 -13.43 -10.12
C ASN A 244 12.90 -12.25 -9.21
N GLY A 245 13.70 -11.18 -9.20
CA GLY A 245 13.40 -9.95 -8.46
C GLY A 245 12.12 -9.26 -8.93
N VAL A 246 11.92 -9.13 -10.25
CA VAL A 246 10.66 -8.64 -10.84
C VAL A 246 9.48 -9.52 -10.43
N SER A 247 9.65 -10.85 -10.50
CA SER A 247 8.61 -11.79 -10.10
C SER A 247 8.25 -11.67 -8.62
N ALA A 248 9.25 -11.47 -7.75
CA ALA A 248 9.05 -11.18 -6.34
C ALA A 248 8.30 -9.85 -6.12
N ALA A 249 8.69 -8.78 -6.84
CA ALA A 249 8.00 -7.49 -6.78
C ALA A 249 6.52 -7.60 -7.19
N MET A 250 6.21 -8.38 -8.24
CA MET A 250 4.85 -8.65 -8.69
C MET A 250 4.07 -9.53 -7.69
N ASN A 251 4.74 -10.49 -7.04
CA ASN A 251 4.13 -11.31 -5.99
C ASN A 251 3.68 -10.47 -4.79
N GLU A 252 4.48 -9.47 -4.41
CA GLU A 252 4.12 -8.51 -3.35
C GLU A 252 2.92 -7.63 -3.74
N LEU A 253 2.70 -7.36 -5.02
CA LEU A 253 1.51 -6.62 -5.47
C LEU A 253 0.22 -7.44 -5.41
N ARG A 254 0.29 -8.76 -5.58
CA ARG A 254 -0.88 -9.64 -5.71
C ARG A 254 -1.98 -9.40 -4.65
N PRO A 255 -1.67 -9.25 -3.35
CA PRO A 255 -2.70 -9.07 -2.31
C PRO A 255 -3.38 -7.69 -2.35
N CYS A 256 -2.75 -6.69 -2.99
CA CYS A 256 -3.22 -5.31 -3.02
C CYS A 256 -2.75 -4.60 -4.31
N ALA A 257 -3.36 -4.95 -5.45
CA ALA A 257 -3.06 -4.35 -6.75
C ALA A 257 -4.24 -3.49 -7.24
N PRO A 258 -4.24 -2.16 -6.97
CA PRO A 258 -5.26 -1.26 -7.47
C PRO A 258 -5.24 -1.17 -8.99
N VAL A 259 -6.40 -1.34 -9.63
CA VAL A 259 -6.54 -1.23 -11.10
C VAL A 259 -6.16 0.16 -11.61
N SER A 260 -6.39 1.20 -10.79
CA SER A 260 -5.99 2.59 -11.04
C SER A 260 -4.47 2.76 -11.25
N LEU A 261 -3.65 1.90 -10.66
CA LEU A 261 -2.18 1.99 -10.75
C LEU A 261 -1.59 1.30 -11.97
N LYS A 262 -2.39 0.60 -12.79
CA LYS A 262 -1.90 -0.20 -13.92
C LYS A 262 -0.87 0.53 -14.79
N HIS A 263 -1.18 1.76 -15.22
CA HIS A 263 -0.27 2.54 -16.07
C HIS A 263 0.97 3.01 -15.30
N MET A 264 0.81 3.42 -14.04
CA MET A 264 1.91 3.89 -13.19
C MET A 264 2.90 2.76 -12.90
N LEU A 265 2.41 1.56 -12.59
CA LEU A 265 3.25 0.38 -12.36
C LEU A 265 3.98 -0.04 -13.63
N ALA A 266 3.33 0.03 -14.80
CA ALA A 266 3.99 -0.23 -16.07
C ALA A 266 5.11 0.78 -16.36
N GLN A 267 4.88 2.06 -16.05
CA GLN A 267 5.91 3.10 -16.18
C GLN A 267 7.09 2.85 -15.24
N GLU A 268 6.83 2.50 -13.97
CA GLU A 268 7.88 2.15 -13.01
C GLU A 268 8.68 0.91 -13.43
N PHE A 269 8.00 -0.10 -13.99
CA PHE A 269 8.66 -1.27 -14.55
C PHE A 269 9.57 -0.90 -15.74
N GLY A 270 9.09 -0.05 -16.65
CA GLY A 270 9.91 0.49 -17.75
C GLY A 270 11.11 1.29 -17.26
N ARG A 271 10.96 2.10 -16.20
CA ARG A 271 12.05 2.82 -15.54
C ARG A 271 13.09 1.88 -14.94
N GLY A 272 12.68 0.76 -14.33
CA GLY A 272 13.61 -0.24 -13.80
C GLY A 272 14.35 -1.01 -14.90
N LEU A 273 13.72 -1.21 -16.06
CA LEU A 273 14.35 -1.88 -17.21
C LEU A 273 15.44 -1.05 -17.91
N GLN A 274 15.32 0.28 -17.87
CA GLN A 274 16.25 1.16 -18.55
C GLN A 274 17.70 1.01 -18.02
N PRO A 275 17.98 1.06 -16.70
CA PRO A 275 19.31 0.79 -16.15
C PRO A 275 19.86 -0.59 -16.49
N VAL A 276 19.01 -1.62 -16.56
CA VAL A 276 19.40 -2.97 -16.96
C VAL A 276 19.88 -2.96 -18.42
N SER A 277 19.09 -2.38 -19.32
CA SER A 277 19.45 -2.22 -20.74
C SER A 277 20.76 -1.44 -20.90
N ASP A 278 20.91 -0.30 -20.22
CA ASP A 278 22.12 0.52 -20.26
C ASP A 278 23.36 -0.23 -19.77
N SER A 279 23.21 -1.03 -18.70
CA SER A 279 24.30 -1.84 -18.14
C SER A 279 24.74 -2.93 -19.12
N LEU A 280 23.78 -3.54 -19.82
CA LEU A 280 24.06 -4.55 -20.85
C LEU A 280 24.72 -3.96 -22.09
N LEU A 281 24.27 -2.80 -22.55
CA LEU A 281 24.89 -2.06 -23.65
C LEU A 281 26.35 -1.70 -23.32
N ARG A 282 26.62 -1.19 -22.11
CA ARG A 282 27.98 -0.92 -21.64
C ARG A 282 28.83 -2.18 -21.54
N TYR A 283 28.24 -3.29 -21.08
CA TYR A 283 28.93 -4.57 -21.00
C TYR A 283 29.37 -5.05 -22.39
N ASN A 284 28.46 -5.01 -23.36
CA ASN A 284 28.72 -5.37 -24.76
C ASN A 284 29.80 -4.48 -25.40
N ALA A 285 29.77 -3.17 -25.15
CA ALA A 285 30.74 -2.23 -25.70
C ALA A 285 32.16 -2.40 -25.13
N ASN A 286 32.29 -2.72 -23.84
CA ASN A 286 33.59 -2.75 -23.14
C ASN A 286 34.27 -4.12 -23.15
N LYS A 287 33.51 -5.22 -23.21
CA LYS A 287 34.05 -6.56 -23.36
C LYS A 287 33.57 -7.07 -24.71
N MET A 288 34.46 -7.12 -25.69
CA MET A 288 34.17 -7.74 -26.99
C MET A 288 33.54 -9.11 -26.76
N LEU A 289 32.22 -9.18 -26.89
CA LEU A 289 31.48 -10.41 -26.71
C LEU A 289 32.03 -11.40 -27.72
N ARG A 290 32.58 -12.53 -27.25
CA ARG A 290 32.98 -13.59 -28.17
C ARG A 290 31.70 -14.07 -28.86
N ALA A 291 31.79 -14.56 -30.11
CA ALA A 291 30.64 -14.93 -30.97
C ALA A 291 29.60 -15.90 -30.36
N ASN A 292 29.83 -16.43 -29.16
CA ASN A 292 28.93 -17.30 -28.40
C ASN A 292 27.97 -16.51 -27.47
N GLU A 293 28.20 -15.20 -27.28
CA GLU A 293 27.45 -14.34 -26.38
C GLU A 293 26.43 -13.44 -27.13
N SER A 294 26.32 -13.54 -28.46
CA SER A 294 25.27 -12.86 -29.25
C SER A 294 23.86 -13.39 -28.97
N ASN A 295 23.76 -14.64 -28.48
CA ASN A 295 22.50 -15.24 -28.02
C ASN A 295 21.93 -14.49 -26.79
N PHE A 296 22.78 -13.85 -25.99
CA PHE A 296 22.38 -13.08 -24.81
C PHE A 296 21.48 -11.88 -25.18
N SER A 297 21.81 -11.16 -26.26
CA SER A 297 20.99 -10.04 -26.77
C SER A 297 19.60 -10.51 -27.21
N HIS A 298 19.54 -11.68 -27.86
CA HIS A 298 18.28 -12.33 -28.26
C HIS A 298 17.46 -12.76 -27.04
N SER A 299 18.08 -13.38 -26.03
CA SER A 299 17.39 -13.81 -24.81
C SER A 299 16.84 -12.65 -24.00
N VAL A 300 17.55 -11.52 -23.94
CA VAL A 300 17.08 -10.28 -23.30
C VAL A 300 15.88 -9.70 -24.04
N GLY A 301 15.94 -9.59 -25.37
CA GLY A 301 14.82 -9.12 -26.19
C GLY A 301 13.57 -10.01 -26.06
N HIS A 302 13.77 -11.33 -26.04
CA HIS A 302 12.71 -12.31 -25.91
C HIS A 302 12.11 -12.31 -24.48
N LEU A 303 12.92 -12.17 -23.43
CA LEU A 303 12.41 -12.03 -22.06
C LEU A 303 11.62 -10.75 -21.86
N LEU A 304 12.11 -9.64 -22.40
CA LEU A 304 11.36 -8.40 -22.41
C LEU A 304 10.01 -8.62 -23.11
N SER A 305 9.98 -9.20 -24.32
CA SER A 305 8.71 -9.45 -25.03
C SER A 305 7.76 -10.39 -24.27
N LEU A 306 8.27 -11.45 -23.63
CA LEU A 306 7.47 -12.35 -22.81
C LEU A 306 6.89 -11.62 -21.59
N PHE A 307 7.70 -10.84 -20.87
CA PHE A 307 7.21 -10.04 -19.73
C PHE A 307 6.19 -8.97 -20.15
N TRP A 308 6.38 -8.33 -21.30
CA TRP A 308 5.42 -7.37 -21.85
C TRP A 308 4.11 -8.02 -22.33
N SER A 309 4.16 -9.27 -22.79
CA SER A 309 2.99 -10.06 -23.18
C SER A 309 2.16 -10.53 -21.98
N LEU A 310 2.79 -10.67 -20.81
CA LEU A 310 2.15 -11.08 -19.55
C LEU A 310 1.40 -9.93 -18.85
N LEU A 311 1.65 -8.67 -19.21
CA LEU A 311 0.87 -7.52 -18.74
C LEU A 311 -0.37 -7.32 -19.64
N PRO A 312 -1.61 -7.35 -19.11
CA PRO A 312 -2.80 -7.09 -19.91
C PRO A 312 -2.73 -5.69 -20.52
N GLY A 313 -2.57 -5.55 -21.83
CA GLY A 313 -2.40 -4.25 -22.52
C GLY A 313 -0.96 -3.72 -22.59
N GLY A 314 0.05 -4.53 -22.26
CA GLY A 314 1.48 -4.18 -22.38
C GLY A 314 1.89 -3.79 -23.81
N ALA A 315 1.25 -4.36 -24.84
CA ALA A 315 1.51 -4.03 -26.24
C ALA A 315 1.27 -2.54 -26.60
N ALA A 316 0.36 -1.85 -25.89
CA ALA A 316 0.10 -0.43 -26.10
C ALA A 316 1.10 0.49 -25.36
N LEU A 317 1.78 -0.01 -24.32
CA LEU A 317 2.84 0.71 -23.61
C LEU A 317 4.17 0.68 -24.37
N ILE A 318 4.38 -0.33 -25.23
CA ILE A 318 5.54 -0.44 -26.12
C ILE A 318 5.61 0.74 -27.10
N THR A 319 4.46 1.26 -27.55
CA THR A 319 4.43 2.38 -28.50
C THR A 319 4.73 3.74 -27.86
N ASP A 320 4.52 3.89 -26.55
CA ASP A 320 4.79 5.14 -25.82
C ASP A 320 6.24 5.21 -25.28
N LEU A 321 6.88 4.06 -25.05
CA LEU A 321 8.30 3.94 -24.67
C LEU A 321 9.21 3.76 -25.90
N LYS A 322 9.09 4.67 -26.89
CA LYS A 322 9.92 4.67 -28.12
C LYS A 322 11.42 4.53 -27.86
N SER A 323 11.95 5.15 -26.81
CA SER A 323 13.38 5.06 -26.46
C SER A 323 13.82 3.67 -25.99
N LEU A 324 12.92 2.89 -25.39
CA LEU A 324 13.20 1.51 -24.96
C LEU A 324 13.10 0.54 -26.14
N SER A 325 12.11 0.73 -27.03
CA SER A 325 12.05 -0.03 -28.29
C SER A 325 13.28 0.24 -29.14
N ASP A 326 13.75 1.49 -29.22
CA ASP A 326 14.95 1.86 -29.96
C ASP A 326 16.21 1.22 -29.35
N GLY A 327 16.33 1.17 -28.02
CA GLY A 327 17.44 0.48 -27.34
C GLY A 327 17.46 -1.04 -27.56
N VAL A 328 16.28 -1.69 -27.50
CA VAL A 328 16.10 -3.11 -27.80
C VAL A 328 16.33 -3.40 -29.28
N SER A 329 15.84 -2.54 -30.18
CA SER A 329 16.09 -2.62 -31.62
C SER A 329 17.56 -2.40 -31.96
N LEU A 330 18.28 -1.53 -31.25
CA LEU A 330 19.71 -1.33 -31.41
C LEU A 330 20.50 -2.57 -30.95
N LEU A 331 20.09 -3.20 -29.85
CA LEU A 331 20.64 -4.48 -29.38
C LEU A 331 20.42 -5.63 -30.36
N LEU A 332 19.27 -5.64 -31.05
CA LEU A 332 18.95 -6.60 -32.11
C LEU A 332 19.71 -6.31 -33.41
N ALA A 333 19.92 -5.04 -33.77
CA ALA A 333 20.58 -4.60 -35.00
C ALA A 333 22.11 -4.77 -35.01
N VAL A 334 22.75 -4.90 -33.84
CA VAL A 334 24.21 -5.10 -33.71
C VAL A 334 24.65 -6.56 -34.00
N SER A 335 23.73 -7.47 -34.29
CA SER A 335 24.07 -8.84 -34.69
C SER A 335 24.40 -8.92 -36.20
N PRO A 336 25.53 -9.51 -36.63
CA PRO A 336 25.76 -9.75 -38.04
C PRO A 336 24.77 -10.81 -38.51
N ALA A 337 23.93 -10.44 -39.47
CA ALA A 337 23.01 -11.34 -40.15
C ALA A 337 23.80 -12.53 -40.71
N ARG A 338 23.59 -13.73 -40.15
CA ARG A 338 24.10 -14.96 -40.75
C ARG A 338 23.07 -15.40 -41.78
N GLU A 339 23.29 -15.01 -43.03
CA GLU A 339 22.61 -15.61 -44.18
C GLU A 339 22.77 -17.14 -44.08
N LEU A 340 21.64 -17.86 -44.07
CA LEU A 340 21.63 -19.32 -44.17
C LEU A 340 22.17 -19.74 -45.56
N PRO A 341 22.96 -20.82 -45.68
CA PRO A 341 23.35 -21.32 -47.00
C PRO A 341 22.13 -21.91 -47.72
N ASN A 342 21.92 -21.52 -48.98
CA ASN A 342 20.93 -22.11 -49.88
C ASN A 342 21.08 -23.65 -49.94
N PRO A 343 19.98 -24.42 -49.93
CA PRO A 343 20.05 -25.84 -50.16
C PRO A 343 20.45 -26.12 -51.61
N VAL A 344 21.51 -26.92 -51.76
CA VAL A 344 22.06 -27.40 -53.03
C VAL A 344 20.99 -28.17 -53.81
N GLU A 345 20.77 -27.77 -55.06
CA GLU A 345 20.03 -28.53 -56.07
C GLU A 345 20.72 -29.89 -56.30
N HIS A 346 19.98 -30.99 -56.13
CA HIS A 346 20.36 -32.27 -56.71
C HIS A 346 19.31 -32.66 -57.75
N LEU A 347 19.71 -32.50 -59.01
CA LEU A 347 19.01 -32.97 -60.21
C LEU A 347 18.96 -34.50 -60.26
N GLU A 348 17.81 -34.93 -60.76
CA GLU A 348 17.33 -36.23 -61.25
C GLU A 348 18.36 -37.31 -61.63
N GLU A 349 18.01 -38.57 -61.35
CA GLU A 349 18.14 -39.64 -62.35
C GLU A 349 17.01 -40.68 -62.23
N LYS A 350 16.21 -40.76 -63.30
CA LYS A 350 15.20 -41.78 -63.60
C LYS A 350 15.81 -43.17 -63.64
N HIS A 351 15.04 -44.20 -63.26
CA HIS A 351 14.82 -45.36 -64.14
C HIS A 351 13.50 -46.09 -63.79
N ALA A 352 12.93 -46.69 -64.82
CA ALA A 352 11.53 -47.01 -65.02
C ALA A 352 11.15 -48.49 -64.74
N SER A 353 9.90 -48.67 -64.29
CA SER A 353 8.87 -49.63 -64.73
C SER A 353 8.98 -51.17 -64.61
N LEU A 354 7.79 -51.74 -64.29
CA LEU A 354 7.24 -53.11 -64.55
C LEU A 354 7.58 -54.16 -63.47
N VAL A 355 6.63 -54.92 -62.90
CA VAL A 355 5.30 -55.42 -63.32
C VAL A 355 4.30 -55.35 -62.17
#